data_AF-A0A3R6Y414-F1
#
_entry.id   AF-A0A3R6Y414-F1
#
_cell.length_a   1.000
_cell.length_b   1.000
_cell.length_c   1.000
_cell.angle_alpha   90.00
_cell.angle_beta   90.00
_cell.angle_gamma   90.00
#
_symmetry.space_group_name_H-M   'P 1'
#
loop_
_entity.id
_entity.type
_entity.pdbx_description
1 polymer ?
#
loop_
_entity_poly.entity_id
_entity_poly.type
_entity_poly.pdbx_seq_one_letter_code
_entity_poly.pdbx_strand_id
1 'polypeptide(L)'
;MEDHLHSFVCPITHDVMEDPVVACDGHSYERASISMWFRDNNTSPITNASVHHKHLIPNHTLKKAINEFRERFAPFFDTESSTAALPSGQVLPMLEALPERGTFLYIVVHQPMPVYVAPSFITAQSTLLLVDTIVLGKERLYGEDNVIFVELSGHHEGQYVHECTRDGSPCLQRLEVTETSLAFMVTSPAPLSLWPSHAVPSSTLYKAYPYDVVSIEATIRDLNGRMYGRLEQSKLWACLDRRHFTELDI
;
A
#
# COMPACT_ATOMS: atom_id res chain seq x y z
N MET A 1 -7.93 -21.94 -9.56
CA MET A 1 -7.39 -22.67 -8.41
C MET A 1 -7.81 -21.84 -7.21
N GLU A 2 -8.82 -22.31 -6.50
CA GLU A 2 -9.51 -21.55 -5.45
C GLU A 2 -8.58 -21.31 -4.26
N ASP A 3 -8.07 -20.07 -4.11
CA ASP A 3 -7.34 -19.64 -2.92
C ASP A 3 -8.34 -19.37 -1.77
N HIS A 4 -8.94 -20.44 -1.26
CA HIS A 4 -9.63 -20.36 0.03
C HIS A 4 -8.59 -20.36 1.14
N LEU A 5 -8.71 -19.40 2.07
CA LEU A 5 -7.85 -19.39 3.25
C LEU A 5 -8.07 -20.69 4.02
N HIS A 6 -7.02 -21.50 4.19
CA HIS A 6 -7.09 -22.80 4.88
C HIS A 6 -7.79 -22.72 6.25
N SER A 7 -7.71 -21.57 6.92
CA SER A 7 -8.37 -21.30 8.21
C SER A 7 -9.90 -21.25 8.16
N PHE A 8 -10.52 -21.11 6.98
CA PHE A 8 -11.98 -21.04 6.80
C PHE A 8 -12.60 -22.39 6.40
N VAL A 9 -11.76 -23.36 6.04
CA VAL A 9 -12.19 -24.67 5.56
C VAL A 9 -12.33 -25.63 6.73
N CYS A 10 -13.44 -26.36 6.79
CA CYS A 10 -13.65 -27.40 7.77
C CYS A 10 -12.74 -28.60 7.47
N PRO A 11 -11.96 -29.09 8.45
CA PRO A 11 -11.10 -30.27 8.26
C PRO A 11 -11.85 -31.58 7.98
N ILE A 12 -13.16 -31.65 8.21
CA ILE A 12 -13.99 -32.84 7.98
C ILE A 12 -14.68 -32.78 6.62
N THR A 13 -15.33 -31.66 6.29
CA THR A 13 -16.08 -31.53 5.02
C THR A 13 -15.21 -31.08 3.87
N HIS A 14 -14.03 -30.52 4.16
CA HIS A 14 -13.18 -29.83 3.19
C HIS A 14 -13.85 -28.65 2.48
N ASP A 15 -14.98 -28.17 3.02
CA ASP A 15 -15.72 -27.00 2.55
C ASP A 15 -15.60 -25.84 3.54
N VAL A 16 -15.90 -24.61 3.07
CA VAL A 16 -15.95 -23.41 3.91
C VAL A 16 -17.02 -23.58 5.00
N MET A 17 -16.66 -23.30 6.25
CA MET A 17 -17.57 -23.40 7.40
C MET A 17 -18.66 -22.33 7.33
N GLU A 18 -19.92 -22.73 7.49
CA GLU A 18 -21.06 -21.81 7.64
C GLU A 18 -21.34 -21.50 9.12
N ASP A 19 -21.17 -22.49 9.99
CA ASP A 19 -21.32 -22.34 11.43
C ASP A 19 -20.11 -22.92 12.19
N PRO A 20 -18.98 -22.19 12.21
CA PRO A 20 -17.75 -22.67 12.83
C PRO A 20 -17.92 -22.83 14.35
N VAL A 21 -17.56 -24.00 14.86
CA VAL A 21 -17.51 -24.34 16.28
C VAL A 21 -16.15 -24.88 16.66
N VAL A 22 -15.66 -24.48 17.83
CA VAL A 22 -14.41 -24.97 18.41
C VAL A 22 -14.69 -26.19 19.28
N ALA A 23 -13.98 -27.28 19.03
CA ALA A 23 -14.00 -28.46 19.88
C ALA A 23 -12.89 -28.37 20.96
N CYS A 24 -12.88 -29.32 21.89
CA CYS A 24 -11.92 -29.35 23.00
C CYS A 24 -10.45 -29.50 22.57
N ASP A 25 -10.21 -29.85 21.31
CA ASP A 25 -8.88 -29.94 20.69
C ASP A 25 -8.37 -28.58 20.20
N GLY A 26 -9.14 -27.50 20.39
CA GLY A 26 -8.78 -26.14 19.97
C GLY A 26 -8.95 -25.87 18.48
N HIS A 27 -9.49 -26.82 17.71
CA HIS A 27 -9.70 -26.67 16.27
C HIS A 27 -11.15 -26.29 15.97
N SER A 28 -11.35 -25.56 14.87
CA SER A 28 -12.67 -25.15 14.39
C SER A 28 -13.18 -26.10 13.32
N TYR A 29 -14.46 -26.47 13.43
CA TYR A 29 -15.14 -27.37 12.52
C TYR A 29 -16.53 -26.82 12.19
N GLU A 30 -17.14 -27.33 11.12
CA GLU A 30 -18.56 -27.11 10.87
C GLU A 30 -19.41 -27.83 11.93
N ARG A 31 -20.40 -27.14 12.51
CA ARG A 31 -21.23 -27.65 13.60
C ARG A 31 -21.87 -28.99 13.24
N ALA A 32 -22.47 -29.09 12.05
CA ALA A 32 -23.17 -30.30 11.63
C ALA A 32 -22.21 -31.51 11.61
N SER A 33 -21.02 -31.30 11.04
CA SER A 33 -20.03 -32.35 10.80
C SER A 33 -19.39 -32.86 12.08
N ILE A 34 -18.96 -31.95 12.97
CA ILE A 34 -18.37 -32.36 14.25
C ILE A 34 -19.42 -32.94 15.21
N SER A 35 -20.67 -32.49 15.13
CA SER A 35 -21.76 -33.07 15.92
C SER A 35 -22.06 -34.50 15.50
N MET A 36 -22.04 -34.77 14.18
CA MET A 36 -22.20 -36.12 13.65
C MET A 36 -21.00 -37.01 14.03
N TRP A 37 -19.78 -36.48 13.91
CA TRP A 37 -18.56 -37.18 14.33
C TRP A 37 -18.60 -37.55 15.82
N PHE A 38 -18.98 -36.64 16.70
CA PHE A 38 -19.08 -36.91 18.14
C PHE A 38 -20.27 -37.78 18.54
N ARG A 39 -21.20 -38.07 17.63
CA ARG A 39 -22.24 -39.07 17.88
C ARG A 39 -21.67 -40.48 17.82
N ASP A 40 -20.81 -40.73 16.84
CA ASP A 40 -20.32 -42.07 16.52
C ASP A 40 -18.89 -42.30 17.05
N ASN A 41 -18.13 -41.23 17.35
CA ASN A 41 -16.74 -41.28 17.81
C ASN A 41 -16.50 -40.43 19.09
N ASN A 42 -15.49 -40.83 19.86
CA ASN A 42 -14.99 -40.12 21.06
C ASN A 42 -13.58 -39.56 20.86
N THR A 43 -13.17 -39.33 19.62
CA THR A 43 -11.83 -38.88 19.24
C THR A 43 -11.87 -37.57 18.47
N SER A 44 -10.78 -36.81 18.49
CA SER A 44 -10.61 -35.62 17.65
C SER A 44 -10.38 -36.05 16.19
N PRO A 45 -11.11 -35.46 15.22
CA PRO A 45 -10.94 -35.79 13.79
C PRO A 45 -9.53 -35.54 13.25
N ILE A 46 -8.81 -34.57 13.82
CA ILE A 46 -7.47 -34.17 13.37
C ILE A 46 -6.38 -34.94 14.10
N THR A 47 -6.48 -35.01 15.42
CA THR A 47 -5.39 -35.56 16.25
C THR A 47 -5.57 -37.05 16.56
N ASN A 48 -6.75 -37.62 16.25
CA ASN A 48 -7.17 -38.96 16.66
C ASN A 48 -7.08 -39.21 18.18
N ALA A 49 -6.87 -38.17 18.99
CA ALA A 49 -6.79 -38.27 20.43
C ALA A 49 -8.18 -38.36 21.05
N SER A 50 -8.30 -39.08 22.17
CA SER A 50 -9.57 -39.14 22.93
C SER A 50 -9.94 -37.76 23.45
N VAL A 51 -11.15 -37.30 23.16
CA VAL A 51 -11.63 -35.99 23.63
C VAL A 51 -12.09 -36.09 25.08
N HIS A 52 -11.69 -35.12 25.92
CA HIS A 52 -12.10 -35.07 27.33
C HIS A 52 -13.59 -34.74 27.50
N HIS A 53 -14.14 -33.95 26.58
CA HIS A 53 -15.55 -33.61 26.56
C HIS A 53 -16.03 -33.29 25.13
N LYS A 54 -17.32 -33.49 24.88
CA LYS A 54 -17.98 -33.22 23.59
C LYS A 54 -18.59 -31.83 23.49
N HIS A 55 -18.22 -30.92 24.39
CA HIS A 55 -18.71 -29.53 24.31
C HIS A 55 -18.15 -28.83 23.06
N LEU A 56 -19.06 -28.19 22.33
CA LEU A 56 -18.77 -27.39 21.15
C LEU A 56 -19.02 -25.92 21.50
N ILE A 57 -18.00 -25.08 21.34
CA ILE A 57 -18.07 -23.65 21.62
C ILE A 57 -18.26 -22.92 20.30
N PRO A 58 -19.34 -22.14 20.10
CA PRO A 58 -19.52 -21.35 18.87
C PRO A 58 -18.38 -20.36 18.66
N ASN A 59 -17.77 -20.35 17.47
CA ASN A 59 -16.71 -19.41 17.10
C ASN A 59 -17.30 -18.21 16.34
N HIS A 60 -17.86 -17.26 17.09
CA HIS A 60 -18.46 -16.07 16.50
C HIS A 60 -17.45 -15.21 15.72
N THR A 61 -16.20 -15.16 16.16
CA THR A 61 -15.13 -14.40 15.48
C THR A 61 -14.84 -14.98 14.10
N LEU A 62 -14.67 -16.30 14.00
CA LEU A 62 -14.43 -16.97 12.73
C LEU A 62 -15.66 -16.88 11.81
N LYS A 63 -16.86 -17.04 12.38
CA LYS A 63 -18.11 -16.86 11.62
C LYS A 63 -18.21 -15.46 11.03
N LYS A 64 -17.87 -14.43 11.80
CA LYS A 64 -17.85 -13.04 11.32
C LYS A 64 -16.82 -12.86 10.21
N ALA A 65 -15.60 -13.39 10.37
CA ALA A 65 -14.56 -13.31 9.35
C ALA A 65 -14.96 -14.01 8.03
N ILE A 66 -15.59 -15.18 8.11
CA ILE A 66 -16.10 -15.90 6.94
C ILE A 66 -17.23 -15.13 6.28
N ASN A 67 -18.15 -14.54 7.05
CA ASN A 67 -19.23 -13.73 6.50
C ASN A 67 -18.71 -12.45 5.85
N GLU A 68 -17.76 -11.75 6.47
CA GLU A 68 -17.09 -10.58 5.89
C GLU A 68 -16.37 -10.96 4.58
N PHE A 69 -15.76 -12.16 4.51
CA PHE A 69 -15.21 -12.71 3.28
C PHE A 69 -16.32 -12.98 2.25
N ARG A 70 -17.38 -13.71 2.61
CA ARG A 70 -18.50 -14.01 1.71
C ARG A 70 -19.17 -12.73 1.20
N GLU A 71 -19.43 -11.73 2.01
CA GLU A 71 -20.04 -10.46 1.57
C GLU A 71 -19.13 -9.69 0.60
N ARG A 72 -17.80 -9.74 0.83
CA ARG A 72 -16.82 -9.12 -0.07
C ARG A 72 -16.66 -9.88 -1.39
N PHE A 73 -16.87 -11.20 -1.41
CA PHE A 73 -16.66 -12.06 -2.58
C PHE A 73 -17.95 -12.65 -3.19
N ALA A 74 -19.12 -12.42 -2.60
CA ALA A 74 -20.44 -12.88 -3.05
C ALA A 74 -20.78 -12.53 -4.50
N PRO A 75 -20.43 -11.35 -5.06
CA PRO A 75 -20.71 -11.08 -6.47
C PRO A 75 -19.91 -11.97 -7.44
N PHE A 76 -18.98 -12.81 -6.97
CA PHE A 76 -18.18 -13.72 -7.82
C PHE A 76 -18.60 -15.18 -7.76
N PHE A 77 -19.35 -15.62 -6.73
CA PHE A 77 -19.68 -17.05 -6.54
C PHE A 77 -21.14 -17.41 -6.88
N ASP A 78 -22.04 -16.43 -7.07
CA ASP A 78 -23.45 -16.71 -7.43
C ASP A 78 -23.70 -16.82 -8.95
N THR A 79 -22.65 -16.79 -9.79
CA THR A 79 -22.79 -16.85 -11.25
C THR A 79 -22.60 -18.26 -11.80
N GLU A 80 -23.34 -19.25 -11.28
CA GLU A 80 -23.56 -20.52 -12.00
C GLU A 80 -25.03 -20.78 -12.35
N SER A 81 -25.96 -19.85 -12.13
CA SER A 81 -27.33 -20.00 -12.64
C SER A 81 -28.09 -18.69 -12.85
N SER A 82 -27.67 -17.88 -13.82
CA SER A 82 -28.59 -17.31 -14.81
C SER A 82 -27.90 -16.39 -15.80
N THR A 83 -28.27 -16.58 -17.05
CA THR A 83 -27.82 -15.93 -18.26
C THR A 83 -28.00 -14.40 -18.23
N ALA A 84 -26.91 -13.66 -18.04
CA ALA A 84 -26.77 -12.31 -18.58
C ALA A 84 -25.30 -12.05 -18.86
N ALA A 85 -24.96 -11.88 -20.14
CA ALA A 85 -23.61 -11.62 -20.61
C ALA A 85 -22.99 -10.43 -19.86
N LEU A 86 -21.87 -10.67 -19.18
CA LEU A 86 -21.01 -9.61 -18.67
C LEU A 86 -20.37 -8.87 -19.86
N PRO A 87 -20.41 -7.54 -19.91
CA PRO A 87 -19.60 -6.78 -20.85
C PRO A 87 -18.13 -7.02 -20.53
N SER A 88 -17.38 -7.52 -21.51
CA SER A 88 -15.94 -7.73 -21.43
C SER A 88 -15.27 -6.42 -20.98
N GLY A 89 -14.70 -6.41 -19.77
CA GLY A 89 -13.87 -5.28 -19.32
C GLY A 89 -13.94 -4.88 -17.85
N GLN A 90 -14.80 -5.45 -17.01
CA GLN A 90 -14.76 -5.13 -15.58
C GLN A 90 -13.76 -6.04 -14.84
N VAL A 91 -12.56 -5.50 -14.68
CA VAL A 91 -11.53 -5.94 -13.74
C VAL A 91 -12.14 -5.90 -12.34
N LEU A 92 -12.01 -6.99 -11.58
CA LEU A 92 -12.17 -7.00 -10.12
C LEU A 92 -11.57 -5.70 -9.54
N PRO A 93 -12.17 -5.00 -8.56
CA PRO A 93 -11.38 -4.21 -7.64
C PRO A 93 -10.65 -5.24 -6.76
N MET A 94 -9.67 -5.93 -7.35
CA MET A 94 -8.60 -6.53 -6.58
C MET A 94 -8.15 -5.41 -5.66
N LEU A 95 -8.23 -5.64 -4.35
CA LEU A 95 -7.50 -4.88 -3.35
C LEU A 95 -6.17 -4.56 -4.00
N GLU A 96 -5.96 -3.29 -4.35
CA GLU A 96 -4.91 -2.88 -5.28
C GLU A 96 -3.65 -3.59 -4.83
N ALA A 97 -3.20 -4.58 -5.61
CA ALA A 97 -2.29 -5.60 -5.10
C ALA A 97 -1.05 -4.86 -4.66
N LEU A 98 -0.86 -4.59 -3.36
CA LEU A 98 0.20 -3.71 -2.86
C LEU A 98 1.50 -4.17 -3.50
N PRO A 99 2.03 -3.48 -4.54
CA PRO A 99 3.26 -3.90 -5.11
C PRO A 99 4.36 -3.19 -4.35
N GLU A 100 5.43 -3.94 -4.15
CA GLU A 100 6.79 -3.42 -4.18
C GLU A 100 7.24 -2.71 -2.90
N ARG A 101 8.03 -3.45 -2.11
CA ARG A 101 9.15 -2.83 -1.39
C ARG A 101 9.97 -2.06 -2.43
N GLY A 102 9.79 -0.75 -2.48
CA GLY A 102 10.32 0.10 -3.52
C GLY A 102 10.30 1.56 -3.07
N THR A 103 11.33 2.32 -3.45
CA THR A 103 11.40 3.74 -3.12
C THR A 103 10.63 4.53 -4.17
N PHE A 104 9.49 5.09 -3.79
CA PHE A 104 8.64 5.89 -4.65
C PHE A 104 8.58 7.34 -4.15
N LEU A 105 8.35 8.26 -5.07
CA LEU A 105 8.16 9.67 -4.76
C LEU A 105 6.67 9.96 -4.67
N TYR A 106 6.29 10.72 -3.66
CA TYR A 106 4.93 11.16 -3.42
C TYR A 106 4.91 12.66 -3.21
N ILE A 107 3.80 13.31 -3.55
CA ILE A 107 3.59 14.73 -3.34
C ILE A 107 2.31 14.95 -2.54
N VAL A 108 2.37 15.86 -1.57
CA VAL A 108 1.21 16.23 -0.76
C VAL A 108 0.29 17.13 -1.58
N VAL A 109 -0.96 16.73 -1.71
CA VAL A 109 -2.01 17.39 -2.50
C VAL A 109 -3.16 17.85 -1.60
N HIS A 110 -3.94 18.82 -2.09
CA HIS A 110 -5.16 19.34 -1.49
C HIS A 110 -5.03 20.06 -0.14
N GLN A 111 -4.43 19.45 0.88
CA GLN A 111 -4.31 20.01 2.23
C GLN A 111 -3.01 19.58 2.91
N PRO A 112 -2.47 20.42 3.83
CA PRO A 112 -1.34 20.03 4.64
C PRO A 112 -1.73 18.88 5.58
N MET A 113 -0.86 17.88 5.70
CA MET A 113 -1.15 16.66 6.45
C MET A 113 -0.11 16.43 7.56
N PRO A 114 -0.54 15.93 8.73
CA PRO A 114 0.40 15.55 9.78
C PRO A 114 1.13 14.27 9.39
N VAL A 115 2.30 14.13 9.99
CA VAL A 115 3.11 12.92 9.89
C VAL A 115 2.84 12.02 11.10
N TYR A 116 2.84 10.70 10.92
CA TYR A 116 2.48 9.73 11.95
C TYR A 116 3.69 8.87 12.35
N VAL A 117 3.74 8.36 13.59
CA VAL A 117 4.78 7.40 14.02
C VAL A 117 4.41 5.94 13.80
N ALA A 118 3.14 5.68 13.49
CA ALA A 118 2.61 4.37 13.16
C ALA A 118 1.52 4.53 12.09
N PRO A 119 1.09 3.46 11.40
CA PRO A 119 -0.03 3.49 10.46
C PRO A 119 -1.40 3.61 11.18
N SER A 120 -1.56 4.64 12.02
CA SER A 120 -2.79 4.96 12.76
C SER A 120 -2.94 6.46 12.97
N PHE A 121 -4.17 6.95 12.83
CA PHE A 121 -4.51 8.37 12.94
C PHE A 121 -4.27 8.97 14.33
N ILE A 122 -4.23 8.15 15.38
CA ILE A 122 -3.99 8.61 16.75
C ILE A 122 -2.53 8.99 17.00
N THR A 123 -1.63 8.58 16.10
CA THR A 123 -0.17 8.72 16.27
C THR A 123 0.40 9.94 15.55
N ALA A 124 -0.44 10.94 15.29
CA ALA A 124 -0.06 12.17 14.61
C ALA A 124 0.99 12.97 15.41
N GLN A 125 2.05 13.38 14.73
CA GLN A 125 3.07 14.29 15.23
C GLN A 125 2.67 15.76 14.98
N SER A 126 3.35 16.68 15.66
CA SER A 126 3.22 18.13 15.42
C SER A 126 3.79 18.59 14.08
N THR A 127 4.54 17.74 13.38
CA THR A 127 5.12 18.03 12.07
C THR A 127 4.04 17.93 11.00
N LEU A 128 3.85 19.01 10.24
CA LEU A 128 2.91 19.08 9.12
C LEU A 128 3.69 19.17 7.81
N LEU A 129 3.37 18.31 6.85
CA LEU A 129 3.82 18.42 5.47
C LEU A 129 2.87 19.37 4.74
N LEU A 130 3.43 20.41 4.14
CA LEU A 130 2.65 21.38 3.37
C LEU A 130 2.28 20.80 2.00
N VAL A 131 1.24 21.35 1.38
CA VAL A 131 0.90 21.04 -0.02
C VAL A 131 2.11 21.35 -0.91
N ASP A 132 2.32 20.55 -1.95
CA ASP A 132 3.48 20.60 -2.86
C ASP A 132 4.80 20.10 -2.22
N THR A 133 4.75 19.55 -1.00
CA THR A 133 5.91 18.88 -0.40
C THR A 133 6.07 17.48 -0.99
N ILE A 134 7.25 17.20 -1.53
CA ILE A 134 7.61 15.88 -2.05
C ILE A 134 8.25 15.05 -0.94
N VAL A 135 7.79 13.81 -0.78
CA VAL A 135 8.26 12.84 0.20
C VAL A 135 8.60 11.51 -0.47
N LEU A 136 9.55 10.79 0.13
CA LEU A 136 9.97 9.47 -0.32
C LEU A 136 9.19 8.41 0.47
N GLY A 137 8.38 7.61 -0.20
CA GLY A 137 7.71 6.45 0.40
C GLY A 137 8.47 5.16 0.08
N LYS A 138 8.66 4.30 1.08
CA LYS A 138 9.33 3.00 0.98
C LYS A 138 8.35 1.83 0.92
N GLU A 139 7.22 1.96 1.61
CA GLU A 139 6.26 0.87 1.77
C GLU A 139 4.84 1.44 1.92
N ARG A 140 3.87 0.80 1.30
CA ARG A 140 2.44 1.09 1.46
C ARG A 140 1.85 0.03 2.39
N LEU A 141 1.10 0.45 3.40
CA LEU A 141 0.53 -0.37 4.46
C LEU A 141 -0.94 -0.01 4.65
N TYR A 142 -1.79 -1.00 4.89
CA TYR A 142 -3.16 -0.73 5.34
C TYR A 142 -3.14 -0.35 6.81
N GLY A 143 -3.65 0.84 7.13
CA GLY A 143 -3.85 1.32 8.50
C GLY A 143 -5.31 1.17 8.95
N GLU A 144 -5.68 1.96 9.96
CA GLU A 144 -7.06 2.05 10.44
C GLU A 144 -8.04 2.48 9.33
N ASP A 145 -9.28 1.98 9.41
CA ASP A 145 -10.37 2.30 8.49
C ASP A 145 -10.12 1.90 7.01
N ASN A 146 -9.20 0.95 6.75
CA ASN A 146 -8.70 0.57 5.41
C ASN A 146 -8.02 1.72 4.66
N VAL A 147 -7.60 2.77 5.35
CA VAL A 147 -6.82 3.85 4.74
C VAL A 147 -5.40 3.36 4.47
N ILE A 148 -4.87 3.68 3.30
CA ILE A 148 -3.49 3.34 2.94
C ILE A 148 -2.56 4.37 3.58
N PHE A 149 -1.61 3.88 4.36
CA PHE A 149 -0.49 4.65 4.89
C PHE A 149 0.77 4.31 4.10
N VAL A 150 1.61 5.31 3.88
CA VAL A 150 2.91 5.19 3.23
C VAL A 150 3.98 5.45 4.27
N GLU A 151 4.85 4.47 4.50
CA GLU A 151 6.06 4.62 5.30
C GLU A 151 7.05 5.49 4.52
N LEU A 152 7.48 6.59 5.14
CA LEU A 152 8.46 7.50 4.61
C LEU A 152 9.89 6.97 4.80
N SER A 153 10.78 7.40 3.90
CA SER A 153 12.21 7.08 3.89
C SER A 153 13.06 8.35 3.81
N GLY A 154 14.37 8.21 4.05
CA GLY A 154 15.32 9.32 3.98
C GLY A 154 15.29 10.18 5.24
N HIS A 155 15.00 11.48 5.11
CA HIS A 155 14.97 12.40 6.25
C HIS A 155 13.84 12.11 7.25
N HIS A 156 12.78 11.42 6.79
CA HIS A 156 11.59 11.07 7.57
C HIS A 156 11.48 9.55 7.79
N GLU A 157 12.60 8.84 7.84
CA GLU A 157 12.60 7.38 8.02
C GLU A 157 11.81 6.95 9.27
N GLY A 158 10.95 5.94 9.11
CA GLY A 158 10.10 5.40 10.18
C GLY A 158 8.88 6.26 10.51
N GLN A 159 8.60 7.28 9.71
CA GLN A 159 7.39 8.08 9.79
C GLN A 159 6.38 7.64 8.73
N TYR A 160 5.09 7.91 8.92
CA TYR A 160 4.02 7.47 8.03
C TYR A 160 3.15 8.65 7.61
N VAL A 161 2.56 8.57 6.42
CA VAL A 161 1.60 9.53 5.87
C VAL A 161 0.43 8.77 5.26
N HIS A 162 -0.79 9.29 5.33
CA HIS A 162 -1.96 8.64 4.70
C HIS A 162 -2.16 9.10 3.25
N GLU A 163 -2.59 8.18 2.38
CA GLU A 163 -2.88 8.48 0.98
C GLU A 163 -4.20 9.26 0.84
N CYS A 164 -5.20 8.88 1.63
CA CYS A 164 -6.52 9.50 1.65
C CYS A 164 -6.92 9.86 3.09
N THR A 165 -7.72 10.91 3.26
CA THR A 165 -8.40 11.16 4.55
C THR A 165 -9.45 10.09 4.83
N ARG A 166 -9.99 10.06 6.06
CA ARG A 166 -11.14 9.19 6.42
C ARG A 166 -12.36 9.41 5.53
N ASP A 167 -12.51 10.60 4.96
CA ASP A 167 -13.61 10.96 4.05
C ASP A 167 -13.33 10.55 2.59
N GLY A 168 -12.20 9.90 2.32
CA GLY A 168 -11.80 9.44 0.99
C GLY A 168 -11.20 10.54 0.10
N SER A 169 -10.86 11.71 0.66
CA SER A 169 -10.19 12.77 -0.12
C SER A 169 -8.71 12.44 -0.28
N PRO A 170 -8.13 12.48 -1.49
CA PRO A 170 -6.72 12.20 -1.69
C PRO A 170 -5.87 13.33 -1.06
N CYS A 171 -4.91 12.97 -0.22
CA CYS A 171 -3.93 13.88 0.38
C CYS A 171 -2.51 13.61 -0.13
N LEU A 172 -2.25 12.42 -0.65
CA LEU A 172 -0.97 12.04 -1.19
C LEU A 172 -1.16 11.51 -2.61
N GLN A 173 -0.34 11.99 -3.53
CA GLN A 173 -0.32 11.52 -4.91
C GLN A 173 1.05 10.99 -5.25
N ARG A 174 1.12 9.82 -5.91
CA ARG A 174 2.38 9.27 -6.41
C ARG A 174 2.89 10.12 -7.58
N LEU A 175 4.16 10.50 -7.51
CA LEU A 175 4.85 11.14 -8.63
C LEU A 175 5.38 10.08 -9.59
N GLU A 176 5.07 10.25 -10.87
CA GLU A 176 5.64 9.43 -11.93
C GLU A 176 7.07 9.87 -12.22
N VAL A 177 8.02 8.95 -12.03
CA VAL A 177 9.43 9.16 -12.38
C VAL A 177 9.59 8.73 -13.83
N THR A 178 9.92 9.68 -14.69
CA THR A 178 10.20 9.39 -16.10
C THR A 178 11.70 9.18 -16.25
N GLU A 179 12.13 7.96 -16.54
CA GLU A 179 13.53 7.68 -16.88
C GLU A 179 13.83 8.29 -18.26
N THR A 180 14.71 9.28 -18.28
CA THR A 180 15.04 10.06 -19.48
C THR A 180 16.52 10.40 -19.41
N SER A 181 17.26 10.16 -20.49
CA SER A 181 18.63 10.63 -20.62
C SER A 181 18.61 11.99 -21.32
N LEU A 182 18.69 13.07 -20.54
CA LEU A 182 18.77 14.44 -21.04
C LEU A 182 20.07 15.07 -20.56
N ALA A 183 20.69 15.90 -21.40
CA ALA A 183 21.86 16.67 -21.00
C ALA A 183 21.52 18.16 -20.96
N PHE A 184 21.95 18.84 -19.91
CA PHE A 184 21.77 20.28 -19.78
C PHE A 184 23.11 20.95 -19.55
N MET A 185 23.31 22.08 -20.22
CA MET A 185 24.37 23.01 -19.87
C MET A 185 23.86 23.99 -18.82
N VAL A 186 24.60 24.12 -17.72
CA VAL A 186 24.30 25.08 -16.67
C VAL A 186 24.67 26.48 -17.18
N THR A 187 23.74 27.43 -17.15
CA THR A 187 23.96 28.81 -17.61
C THR A 187 24.16 29.79 -16.47
N SER A 188 23.61 29.47 -15.30
CA SER A 188 23.77 30.23 -14.06
C SER A 188 23.90 29.30 -12.86
N PRO A 189 24.53 29.71 -11.75
CA PRO A 189 24.79 28.84 -10.61
C PRO A 189 23.51 28.16 -10.11
N ALA A 190 23.42 26.84 -10.28
CA ALA A 190 22.22 26.09 -10.00
C ALA A 190 22.37 25.32 -8.68
N PRO A 191 21.45 25.47 -7.71
CA PRO A 191 21.48 24.69 -6.49
C PRO A 191 21.17 23.22 -6.78
N LEU A 192 22.00 22.31 -6.27
CA LEU A 192 21.79 20.87 -6.33
C LEU A 192 21.39 20.38 -4.93
N SER A 193 20.42 19.47 -4.87
CA SER A 193 19.88 18.95 -3.62
C SER A 193 19.90 17.43 -3.59
N LEU A 194 19.92 16.83 -2.39
CA LEU A 194 19.74 15.38 -2.27
C LEU A 194 18.26 14.95 -2.38
N TRP A 195 17.37 15.92 -2.54
CA TRP A 195 15.92 15.75 -2.49
C TRP A 195 15.26 16.65 -3.53
N PRO A 196 14.30 16.15 -4.32
CA PRO A 196 13.54 17.00 -5.23
C PRO A 196 12.56 17.84 -4.40
N SER A 197 12.99 19.02 -3.95
CA SER A 197 12.12 19.93 -3.20
C SER A 197 12.44 21.37 -3.56
N HIS A 198 11.38 22.19 -3.70
CA HIS A 198 11.51 23.62 -3.86
C HIS A 198 12.01 24.33 -2.59
N ALA A 199 11.83 23.68 -1.43
CA ALA A 199 12.16 24.26 -0.13
C ALA A 199 13.65 24.13 0.24
N VAL A 200 14.50 23.66 -0.69
CA VAL A 200 15.93 23.54 -0.45
C VAL A 200 16.52 24.96 -0.36
N PRO A 201 17.05 25.38 0.80
CA PRO A 201 17.62 26.70 0.94
C PRO A 201 18.86 26.84 0.04
N SER A 202 19.09 28.07 -0.44
CA SER A 202 20.19 28.50 -1.30
C SER A 202 21.60 28.34 -0.70
N SER A 203 21.68 27.81 0.53
CA SER A 203 22.89 27.42 1.26
C SER A 203 23.29 25.94 1.07
N THR A 204 22.76 25.27 0.05
CA THR A 204 23.13 23.89 -0.26
C THR A 204 24.62 23.78 -0.59
N LEU A 205 25.29 22.75 -0.03
CA LEU A 205 26.72 22.45 -0.20
C LEU A 205 27.09 22.12 -1.67
N TYR A 206 26.12 21.68 -2.46
CA TYR A 206 26.31 21.25 -3.85
C TYR A 206 25.70 22.28 -4.80
N LYS A 207 26.51 22.85 -5.69
CA LYS A 207 26.10 23.79 -6.73
C LYS A 207 26.75 23.39 -8.04
N ALA A 208 25.98 23.44 -9.12
CA ALA A 208 26.53 23.40 -10.47
C ALA A 208 26.89 24.82 -10.89
N TYR A 209 28.03 24.97 -11.55
CA TYR A 209 28.51 26.25 -12.02
C TYR A 209 28.23 26.44 -13.51
N PRO A 210 28.18 27.69 -14.00
CA PRO A 210 28.00 27.95 -15.42
C PRO A 210 29.00 27.17 -16.27
N TYR A 211 28.54 26.65 -17.40
CA TYR A 211 29.23 25.79 -18.37
C TYR A 211 29.47 24.34 -17.94
N ASP A 212 29.09 23.96 -16.72
CA ASP A 212 29.03 22.54 -16.35
C ASP A 212 27.95 21.85 -17.17
N VAL A 213 28.25 20.64 -17.67
CA VAL A 213 27.27 19.78 -18.32
C VAL A 213 26.76 18.79 -17.28
N VAL A 214 25.46 18.81 -17.05
CA VAL A 214 24.78 17.83 -16.18
C VAL A 214 23.97 16.87 -17.04
N SER A 215 24.27 15.59 -16.92
CA SER A 215 23.41 14.52 -17.43
C SER A 215 22.32 14.24 -16.41
N ILE A 216 21.08 14.14 -16.87
CA ILE A 216 19.90 13.81 -16.10
C ILE A 216 19.47 12.42 -16.55
N GLU A 217 19.25 11.52 -15.59
CA GLU A 217 18.82 10.13 -15.85
C GLU A 217 17.32 9.91 -15.59
N ALA A 218 16.70 10.77 -14.78
CA ALA A 218 15.28 10.71 -14.47
C ALA A 218 14.71 12.09 -14.20
N THR A 219 13.46 12.32 -14.60
CA THR A 219 12.74 13.57 -14.33
C THR A 219 11.44 13.32 -13.60
N ILE A 220 11.05 14.26 -12.75
CA ILE A 220 9.75 14.32 -12.08
C ILE A 220 9.14 15.72 -12.25
N ARG A 221 7.83 15.84 -12.10
CA ARG A 221 7.11 17.11 -12.16
C ARG A 221 6.34 17.34 -10.86
N ASP A 222 6.42 18.55 -10.31
CA ASP A 222 5.57 18.96 -9.17
C ASP A 222 4.15 19.34 -9.62
N LEU A 223 3.29 19.74 -8.67
CA LEU A 223 1.91 20.17 -8.96
C LEU A 223 1.86 21.49 -9.74
N ASN A 224 2.92 22.28 -9.67
CA ASN A 224 3.07 23.55 -10.39
C ASN A 224 3.68 23.37 -11.79
N GLY A 225 3.95 22.13 -12.22
CA GLY A 225 4.55 21.80 -13.50
C GLY A 225 6.07 22.05 -13.58
N ARG A 226 6.74 22.33 -12.47
CA ARG A 226 8.20 22.47 -12.40
C ARG A 226 8.83 21.09 -12.52
N MET A 227 9.87 21.02 -13.33
CA MET A 227 10.61 19.78 -13.57
C MET A 227 11.81 19.69 -12.64
N TYR A 228 11.99 18.53 -12.01
CA TYR A 228 13.17 18.18 -11.27
C TYR A 228 13.87 17.02 -11.95
N GLY A 229 15.15 17.18 -12.25
CA GLY A 229 15.99 16.15 -12.86
C GLY A 229 16.93 15.56 -11.82
N ARG A 230 17.04 14.23 -11.79
CA ARG A 230 18.07 13.51 -11.05
C ARG A 230 19.32 13.39 -11.91
N LEU A 231 20.46 13.81 -11.36
CA LEU A 231 21.75 13.75 -12.04
C LEU A 231 22.22 12.31 -12.19
N GLU A 232 22.71 11.98 -13.37
CA GLU A 232 23.27 10.67 -13.71
C GLU A 232 24.42 10.30 -12.75
N GLN A 233 24.44 9.03 -12.29
CA GLN A 233 25.44 8.50 -11.35
C GLN A 233 25.55 9.27 -10.01
N SER A 234 24.53 10.06 -9.68
CA SER A 234 24.48 10.85 -8.45
C SER A 234 23.15 10.66 -7.72
N LYS A 235 23.15 11.02 -6.44
CA LYS A 235 21.92 11.12 -5.63
C LYS A 235 21.34 12.54 -5.66
N LEU A 236 21.89 13.40 -6.50
CA LEU A 236 21.54 14.81 -6.57
C LEU A 236 20.39 15.05 -7.54
N TRP A 237 19.54 15.97 -7.16
CA TRP A 237 18.41 16.50 -7.92
C TRP A 237 18.65 17.98 -8.20
N ALA A 238 18.18 18.43 -9.35
CA ALA A 238 18.21 19.82 -9.78
C ALA A 238 16.82 20.24 -10.26
N CYS A 239 16.40 21.46 -9.92
CA CYS A 239 15.22 22.06 -10.52
C CYS A 239 15.60 22.53 -11.94
N LEU A 240 15.09 21.83 -12.96
CA LEU A 240 15.34 22.13 -14.38
C LEU A 240 14.51 23.34 -14.81
N ASP A 241 14.95 24.52 -14.40
CA ASP A 241 14.41 25.80 -14.87
C ASP A 241 15.26 26.33 -16.03
N ARG A 242 14.61 26.88 -17.05
CA ARG A 242 15.25 27.51 -18.23
C ARG A 242 16.16 28.69 -17.86
N ARG A 243 16.05 29.20 -16.63
CA ARG A 243 16.94 30.25 -16.08
C ARG A 243 18.35 29.75 -15.75
N HIS A 244 18.46 28.47 -15.38
CA HIS A 244 19.72 27.88 -14.90
C HIS A 244 20.25 26.80 -15.84
N PHE A 245 19.38 26.20 -16.65
CA PHE A 245 19.72 25.08 -17.51
C PHE A 245 19.25 25.33 -18.94
N THR A 246 20.13 25.03 -19.90
CA THR A 246 19.79 24.97 -21.33
C THR A 246 19.95 23.53 -21.80
N GLU A 247 18.88 22.98 -22.36
CA GLU A 247 18.86 21.62 -22.91
C GLU A 247 19.84 21.53 -24.08
N LEU A 248 20.66 20.47 -24.08
CA LEU A 248 21.56 20.15 -25.18
C LEU A 248 20.89 19.06 -26.00
N ASP A 249 20.61 19.35 -27.26
CA ASP A 249 20.28 18.32 -28.25
C ASP A 249 21.57 17.54 -28.55
N ILE A 250 21.71 16.34 -27.98
CA ILE A 250 22.84 15.42 -28.22
C ILE A 250 22.37 14.25 -29.08
#